data_AF-A0A0B7GV41-F1
#
_entry.id   AF-A0A0B7GV41-F1
#
_cell.length_a   1.000
_cell.length_b   1.000
_cell.length_c   1.000
_cell.angle_alpha   90.00
_cell.angle_beta   90.00
_cell.angle_gamma   90.00
#
_symmetry.space_group_name_H-M   'P 1'
#
loop_
_entity.id
_entity.type
_entity.pdbx_description
1 polymer ?
#
loop_
_entity_poly.entity_id
_entity_poly.type
_entity_poly.pdbx_seq_one_letter_code
_entity_poly.pdbx_strand_id
1 'polypeptide(L)'
;MARGKEAEKGRTSSRYASIKALYENCKQDLADYDAVLEQFKSEEPLRLRSDKLYLYYTQLGRCMYTGRVIDIDRLMSDNSAYDIDHIYPRSKIKDDSLTNRVLVVKDANQDKRDEPLSPQIQDKQKGFWDFLKRNNFISVEKYERLTYRGYFTEEMLSGFIARQLVETRQGTKTAGQILEQLYPDSTVVYCKAANTSEFRQKFNLIKCREINDLHHAHDAYLNIAVGNVYYTKFTSNPRNFMKLKEPYNLRELFDRDVERNNTIAWVKNKTITTIKDMLKRNTPLYTRYAYCKTGGFFDQNIMKKGKGQFPLKENSPLSDISKYGGYNKVSGAYFILVQKKEKDAVVRILETVPLYLLNKPGKESENVREYLSTALGTKDFKILIPKIKINSLFKINGFLVHITGKTNDRFLVRSAVQFFCDDNLTLFFKRIIAFNGLRNLNKDKSMTAYDDNTMRVYVRDNLFKDKNQLFDKNKFNEIVKGKNISVYKDMVKRYETSIYKFRPNTAVIPILKSGEDKFINLPIEEQFKILQEILKLFGAINGTANLTLIGGRPSTGEMKISNNISNLKQCILIHQSPTGVFEQQIDLLKI
;
A
#
# COMPACT_ATOMS: atom_id res chain seq x y z
N MET A 1 -14.39 4.18 0.28
CA MET A 1 -13.36 4.26 -0.79
C MET A 1 -12.00 4.62 -0.19
N ALA A 2 -10.89 4.21 -0.81
CA ALA A 2 -9.56 4.60 -0.36
C ALA A 2 -9.35 6.11 -0.54
N ARG A 3 -8.49 6.73 0.29
CA ARG A 3 -7.98 8.05 -0.04
C ARG A 3 -7.10 7.91 -1.27
N GLY A 4 -7.61 8.27 -2.45
CA GLY A 4 -6.80 8.33 -3.66
C GLY A 4 -5.60 9.28 -3.45
N LYS A 5 -4.59 9.16 -4.30
CA LYS A 5 -3.55 10.20 -4.49
C LYS A 5 -4.13 11.46 -5.17
N GLU A 6 -5.39 11.77 -4.88
CA GLU A 6 -6.13 12.97 -5.27
C GLU A 6 -6.20 13.90 -4.05
N ALA A 7 -5.09 14.03 -3.32
CA ALA A 7 -4.80 15.34 -2.81
C ALA A 7 -4.40 16.14 -4.05
N GLU A 8 -5.06 17.26 -4.29
CA GLU A 8 -4.72 18.20 -5.35
C GLU A 8 -3.20 18.31 -5.51
N LYS A 9 -2.72 18.39 -6.75
CA LYS A 9 -1.35 18.83 -7.06
C LYS A 9 -1.12 20.30 -6.66
N GLY A 10 -1.74 20.79 -5.58
CA GLY A 10 -1.17 21.91 -4.84
C GLY A 10 0.21 21.45 -4.38
N ARG A 11 1.23 22.28 -4.56
CA ARG A 11 2.57 22.00 -4.05
C ARG A 11 2.43 21.58 -2.59
N THR A 12 2.59 20.29 -2.27
CA THR A 12 2.77 19.86 -0.88
C THR A 12 4.05 20.54 -0.40
N SER A 13 3.90 21.65 0.31
CA SER A 13 5.02 22.31 0.97
C SER A 13 5.60 21.32 1.97
N SER A 14 6.92 21.14 1.96
CA SER A 14 7.56 20.26 2.94
C SER A 14 7.36 20.83 4.34
N ARG A 15 7.33 19.99 5.38
CA ARG A 15 7.28 20.47 6.78
C ARG A 15 8.36 21.51 7.07
N TYR A 16 9.55 21.32 6.52
CA TYR A 16 10.65 22.28 6.58
C TYR A 16 10.26 23.62 5.94
N ALA A 17 9.76 23.63 4.70
CA ALA A 17 9.36 24.87 4.03
C ALA A 17 8.20 25.58 4.75
N SER A 18 7.23 24.82 5.27
CA SER A 18 6.16 25.38 6.11
C SER A 18 6.68 26.03 7.38
N ILE A 19 7.55 25.36 8.14
CA ILE A 19 8.14 25.94 9.37
C ILE A 19 8.99 27.16 9.02
N LYS A 20 9.83 27.08 7.98
CA LYS A 20 10.67 28.20 7.55
C LYS A 20 9.83 29.46 7.29
N ALA A 21 8.72 29.33 6.57
CA ALA A 21 7.81 30.44 6.28
C ALA A 21 7.15 31.01 7.55
N LEU A 22 6.88 30.19 8.57
CA LEU A 22 6.36 30.68 9.86
C LEU A 22 7.39 31.57 10.54
N TYR A 23 8.64 31.11 10.65
CA TYR A 23 9.69 31.90 11.31
C TYR A 23 10.00 33.18 10.53
N GLU A 24 10.10 33.15 9.20
CA GLU A 24 10.36 34.35 8.38
C GLU A 24 9.36 35.49 8.64
N ASN A 25 8.11 35.18 9.01
CA ASN A 25 7.07 36.15 9.29
C ASN A 25 7.05 36.69 10.74
N CYS A 26 7.88 36.17 11.64
CA CYS A 26 7.80 36.43 13.09
C CYS A 26 9.04 37.09 13.69
N LYS A 27 9.91 37.63 12.83
CA LYS A 27 11.21 38.20 13.23
C LYS A 27 11.12 39.31 14.29
N GLN A 28 10.10 40.16 14.23
CA GLN A 28 9.92 41.28 15.16
C GLN A 28 9.24 40.89 16.48
N ASP A 29 8.73 39.66 16.56
CA ASP A 29 7.78 39.21 17.57
C ASP A 29 8.39 38.16 18.54
N LEU A 30 9.64 37.76 18.31
CA LEU A 30 10.36 36.73 19.09
C LEU A 30 11.69 37.26 19.63
N ALA A 31 11.84 37.32 20.96
CA ALA A 31 13.06 37.80 21.62
C ALA A 31 14.31 36.96 21.27
N ASP A 32 14.16 35.64 21.15
CA ASP A 32 15.25 34.69 20.83
C ASP A 32 15.20 34.20 19.37
N TYR A 33 14.69 35.04 18.46
CA TYR A 33 14.41 34.65 17.07
C TYR A 33 15.61 34.01 16.36
N ASP A 34 16.78 34.64 16.45
CA ASP A 34 17.97 34.19 15.71
C ASP A 34 18.47 32.83 16.20
N ALA A 35 18.50 32.60 17.52
CA ALA A 35 18.93 31.32 18.10
C ALA A 35 17.99 30.17 17.71
N VAL A 36 16.67 30.37 17.78
CA VAL A 36 15.70 29.33 17.41
C VAL A 36 15.70 29.09 15.89
N LEU A 37 15.89 30.14 15.09
CA LEU A 37 16.00 30.01 13.64
C LEU A 37 17.27 29.26 13.23
N GLU A 38 18.39 29.53 13.87
CA GLU A 38 19.66 28.83 13.62
C GLU A 38 19.56 27.35 14.00
N GLN A 39 18.98 27.05 15.17
CA GLN A 39 18.65 25.69 15.59
C GLN A 39 17.71 24.99 14.59
N PHE A 40 16.71 25.68 14.04
CA PHE A 40 15.84 25.12 13.01
C PHE A 40 16.56 24.91 11.68
N LYS A 41 17.44 25.85 11.27
CA LYS A 41 18.18 25.76 10.00
C LYS A 41 19.18 24.61 9.99
N SER A 42 19.73 24.24 11.15
CA SER A 42 20.62 23.08 11.30
C SER A 42 19.88 21.73 11.33
N GLU A 43 18.54 21.72 11.42
CA GLU A 43 17.77 20.48 11.40
C GLU A 43 17.68 19.83 10.02
N GLU A 44 17.80 18.51 10.02
CA GLU A 44 17.59 17.72 8.81
C GLU A 44 16.10 17.64 8.44
N PRO A 45 15.70 17.96 7.20
CA PRO A 45 14.30 17.93 6.78
C PRO A 45 13.58 16.58 7.01
N LEU A 46 14.33 15.47 7.04
CA LEU A 46 13.79 14.14 7.31
C LEU A 46 13.34 13.96 8.77
N ARG A 47 14.05 14.56 9.73
CA ARG A 47 13.71 14.48 11.16
C ARG A 47 12.37 15.14 11.47
N LEU A 48 12.01 16.18 10.72
CA LEU A 48 10.73 16.88 10.83
C LEU A 48 9.52 16.02 10.43
N ARG A 49 9.72 14.81 9.89
CA ARG A 49 8.62 13.82 9.75
C ARG A 49 8.09 13.34 11.10
N SER A 50 8.90 13.43 12.16
CA SER A 50 8.42 13.21 13.53
C SER A 50 7.39 14.28 13.88
N ASP A 51 6.19 13.84 14.31
CA ASP A 51 5.16 14.77 14.78
C ASP A 51 5.61 15.53 16.04
N LYS A 52 6.41 14.91 16.91
CA LYS A 52 6.96 15.58 18.10
C LYS A 52 7.88 16.73 17.70
N LEU A 53 8.83 16.49 16.80
CA LEU A 53 9.77 17.52 16.36
C LEU A 53 9.07 18.61 15.53
N TYR A 54 8.13 18.22 14.67
CA TYR A 54 7.31 19.20 13.95
C TYR A 54 6.52 20.10 14.90
N LEU A 55 5.86 19.51 15.91
CA LEU A 55 5.10 20.24 16.91
C LEU A 55 6.02 21.14 17.75
N TYR A 56 7.21 20.67 18.14
CA TYR A 56 8.22 21.46 18.86
C TYR A 56 8.48 22.81 18.16
N TYR A 57 8.81 22.80 16.87
CA TYR A 57 9.07 24.04 16.13
C TYR A 57 7.80 24.88 15.91
N THR A 58 6.65 24.25 15.65
CA THR A 58 5.39 25.02 15.51
C THR A 58 4.89 25.60 16.84
N GLN A 59 5.45 25.16 17.97
CA GLN A 59 5.14 25.62 19.32
C GLN A 59 6.31 26.39 19.95
N LEU A 60 7.29 26.80 19.14
CA LEU A 60 8.43 27.61 19.59
C LEU A 60 9.19 26.97 20.76
N GLY A 61 9.31 25.65 20.74
CA GLY A 61 10.01 24.87 21.77
C GLY A 61 9.33 24.89 23.13
N ARG A 62 8.03 25.19 23.22
CA ARG A 62 7.30 25.28 24.49
C ARG A 62 6.14 24.29 24.59
N CYS A 63 5.88 23.87 25.82
CA CYS A 63 4.73 23.06 26.18
C CYS A 63 3.44 23.85 25.97
N MET A 64 2.49 23.28 25.24
CA MET A 64 1.23 23.96 24.93
C MET A 64 0.36 24.24 26.16
N TYR A 65 0.48 23.46 27.23
CA TYR A 65 -0.37 23.55 28.43
C TYR A 65 0.28 24.33 29.58
N THR A 66 1.60 24.41 29.63
CA THR A 66 2.31 25.02 30.77
C THR A 66 3.21 26.19 30.38
N GLY A 67 3.51 26.37 29.09
CA GLY A 67 4.45 27.39 28.59
C GLY A 67 5.92 27.11 28.91
N ARG A 68 6.21 26.03 29.66
CA ARG A 68 7.57 25.60 29.99
C ARG A 68 8.34 25.24 28.72
N VAL A 69 9.63 25.57 28.72
CA VAL A 69 10.55 25.19 27.63
C VAL A 69 10.67 23.67 27.57
N ILE A 70 10.64 23.13 26.36
CA ILE A 70 10.88 21.73 26.06
C ILE A 70 12.35 21.62 25.67
N ASP A 71 13.07 20.74 26.35
CA ASP A 71 14.44 20.40 25.99
C ASP A 71 14.44 19.51 24.74
N ILE A 72 15.08 19.96 23.66
CA ILE A 72 15.14 19.25 22.38
C ILE A 72 15.97 17.96 22.48
N ASP A 73 17.06 17.96 23.24
CA ASP A 73 17.95 16.82 23.36
C ASP A 73 17.23 15.73 24.14
N ARG A 74 16.50 16.11 25.20
CA ARG A 74 15.62 15.20 25.92
C ARG A 74 14.45 14.72 25.04
N LEU A 75 13.86 15.57 24.22
CA LEU A 75 12.80 15.17 23.27
C LEU A 75 13.27 14.09 22.30
N MET A 76 14.54 14.15 21.90
CA MET A 76 15.15 13.24 20.93
C MET A 76 15.73 11.96 21.57
N SER A 77 16.28 12.06 22.77
CA SER A 77 16.97 10.96 23.48
C SER A 77 16.06 10.19 24.45
N ASP A 78 15.16 10.88 25.15
CA ASP A 78 14.26 10.33 26.17
C ASP A 78 12.80 10.67 25.81
N ASN A 79 12.21 9.76 25.03
CA ASN A 79 10.86 9.94 24.50
C ASN A 79 9.74 9.86 25.57
N SER A 80 10.09 9.74 26.86
CA SER A 80 9.16 9.53 27.97
C SER A 80 8.74 10.81 28.71
N ALA A 81 9.44 11.93 28.52
CA ALA A 81 9.19 13.18 29.25
C ALA A 81 8.08 14.06 28.64
N TYR A 82 7.84 13.91 27.33
CA TYR A 82 6.91 14.74 26.57
C TYR A 82 5.94 13.87 25.78
N ASP A 83 4.68 14.28 25.70
CA ASP A 83 3.63 13.56 24.99
C ASP A 83 3.04 14.41 23.87
N ILE A 84 2.49 13.74 22.87
CA ILE A 84 1.53 14.36 21.95
C ILE A 84 0.14 14.11 22.52
N ASP A 85 -0.51 15.16 22.99
CA ASP A 85 -1.90 15.11 23.44
C ASP A 85 -2.87 15.56 22.34
N HIS A 86 -4.12 15.13 22.49
CA HIS A 86 -5.26 15.56 21.69
C HIS A 86 -6.08 16.59 22.47
N ILE A 87 -6.15 17.81 21.96
CA ILE A 87 -6.86 18.94 22.59
C ILE A 87 -8.28 18.53 22.95
N TYR A 88 -9.04 18.08 21.93
CA TYR A 88 -10.30 17.38 22.16
C TYR A 88 -10.05 15.88 22.34
N PRO A 89 -10.60 15.26 23.40
CA PRO A 89 -10.29 13.89 23.79
C PRO A 89 -10.72 12.88 22.73
N ARG A 90 -9.87 11.87 22.49
CA ARG A 90 -10.15 10.87 21.45
C ARG A 90 -11.33 9.95 21.79
N SER A 91 -11.74 9.88 23.05
CA SER A 91 -12.99 9.19 23.42
C SER A 91 -14.23 9.85 22.84
N LYS A 92 -14.19 11.17 22.59
CA LYS A 92 -15.32 11.93 22.04
C LYS A 92 -15.22 12.12 20.53
N ILE A 93 -14.01 12.33 20.01
CA ILE A 93 -13.77 12.55 18.59
C ILE A 93 -12.52 11.82 18.08
N LYS A 94 -12.65 11.05 16.98
CA LYS A 94 -11.49 10.49 16.27
C LYS A 94 -10.92 11.49 15.27
N ASP A 95 -10.14 12.43 15.78
CA ASP A 95 -9.42 13.42 14.99
C ASP A 95 -7.93 13.45 15.32
N ASP A 96 -7.12 12.86 14.44
CA ASP A 96 -5.66 12.79 14.54
C ASP A 96 -4.95 13.87 13.71
N SER A 97 -5.67 14.91 13.29
CA SER A 97 -5.10 16.04 12.54
C SER A 97 -4.09 16.82 13.39
N LEU A 98 -3.23 17.60 12.73
CA LEU A 98 -2.38 18.57 13.42
C LEU A 98 -3.19 19.69 14.11
N THR A 99 -4.46 19.90 13.73
CA THR A 99 -5.34 20.88 14.37
C THR A 99 -5.89 20.38 15.71
N ASN A 100 -5.83 19.07 15.99
CA ASN A 100 -6.19 18.51 17.29
C ASN A 100 -5.00 18.11 18.17
N ARG A 101 -3.77 18.13 17.67
CA ARG A 101 -2.60 17.55 18.37
C ARG A 101 -1.61 18.59 18.83
N VAL A 102 -1.09 18.44 20.05
CA VAL A 102 -0.15 19.38 20.66
C VAL A 102 0.94 18.63 21.43
N LEU A 103 2.15 19.20 21.46
CA LEU A 103 3.26 18.68 22.25
C LEU A 103 3.21 19.29 23.65
N VAL A 104 3.25 18.44 24.67
CA VAL A 104 3.07 18.84 26.08
C VAL A 104 4.01 18.06 27.00
N VAL A 105 4.27 18.59 28.20
CA VAL A 105 4.92 17.84 29.27
C VAL A 105 4.00 16.73 29.75
N LYS A 106 4.56 15.55 30.03
CA LYS A 106 3.78 14.35 30.36
C LYS A 106 2.88 14.53 31.59
N ASP A 107 3.36 15.18 32.64
CA ASP A 107 2.57 15.37 33.86
C ASP A 107 1.31 16.21 33.58
N ALA A 108 1.46 17.30 32.79
CA ALA A 108 0.32 18.13 32.41
C ALA A 108 -0.69 17.39 31.50
N ASN A 109 -0.21 16.46 30.67
CA ASN A 109 -1.07 15.58 29.89
C ASN A 109 -1.86 14.61 30.79
N GLN A 110 -1.18 14.01 31.76
CA GLN A 110 -1.80 13.12 32.75
C GLN A 110 -2.86 13.85 33.60
N ASP A 111 -2.57 15.10 33.99
CA ASP A 111 -3.49 15.95 34.74
C ASP A 111 -4.75 16.32 33.93
N LYS A 112 -4.60 16.63 32.63
CA LYS A 112 -5.75 16.92 31.75
C LYS A 112 -6.69 15.72 31.61
N ARG A 113 -6.16 14.50 31.64
CA ARG A 113 -6.92 13.25 31.41
C ARG A 113 -7.68 13.31 30.07
N ASP A 114 -8.81 12.61 29.98
CA ASP A 114 -9.61 12.48 28.76
C ASP A 114 -10.76 13.51 28.68
N GLU A 115 -10.48 14.73 29.15
CA GLU A 115 -11.42 15.86 29.21
C GLU A 115 -10.94 17.05 28.35
N PRO A 116 -11.81 18.03 28.05
CA PRO A 116 -11.40 19.34 27.54
C PRO A 116 -10.38 20.04 28.45
N LEU A 117 -9.66 21.03 27.91
CA LEU A 117 -8.72 21.83 28.69
C LEU A 117 -9.42 22.57 29.82
N SER A 118 -8.78 22.60 31.00
CA SER A 118 -9.32 23.32 32.15
C SER A 118 -9.24 24.83 31.94
N PRO A 119 -10.19 25.63 32.47
CA PRO A 119 -10.14 27.09 32.39
C PRO A 119 -8.83 27.68 32.92
N GLN A 120 -8.24 27.08 33.97
CA GLN A 120 -6.98 27.55 34.55
C GLN A 120 -5.80 27.44 33.57
N ILE A 121 -5.73 26.36 32.79
CA ILE A 121 -4.71 26.23 31.74
C ILE A 121 -4.96 27.26 30.64
N GLN A 122 -6.24 27.42 30.25
CA GLN A 122 -6.62 28.36 29.21
C GLN A 122 -6.27 29.80 29.57
N ASP A 123 -6.62 30.24 30.79
CA ASP A 123 -6.31 31.58 31.28
C ASP A 123 -4.80 31.84 31.29
N LYS A 124 -4.01 30.89 31.78
CA LYS A 124 -2.55 31.01 31.85
C LYS A 124 -1.87 31.02 30.48
N GLN A 125 -2.40 30.28 29.50
CA GLN A 125 -1.77 30.11 28.18
C GLN A 125 -2.41 30.94 27.07
N LYS A 126 -3.52 31.65 27.33
CA LYS A 126 -4.26 32.41 26.31
C LYS A 126 -3.37 33.36 25.54
N GLY A 127 -2.53 34.14 26.22
CA GLY A 127 -1.62 35.09 25.57
C GLY A 127 -0.63 34.41 24.62
N PHE A 128 -0.10 33.24 25.00
CA PHE A 128 0.78 32.45 24.13
C PHE A 128 0.03 31.89 22.91
N TRP A 129 -1.20 31.40 23.10
CA TRP A 129 -1.99 30.90 21.98
C TRP A 129 -2.48 32.01 21.03
N ASP A 130 -2.80 33.18 21.56
CA ASP A 130 -3.12 34.38 20.78
C ASP A 130 -1.94 34.76 19.88
N PHE A 131 -0.73 34.73 20.44
CA PHE A 131 0.52 34.95 19.70
C PHE A 131 0.69 33.92 18.57
N LEU A 132 0.58 32.62 18.89
CA LEU A 132 0.74 31.56 17.89
C LEU A 132 -0.30 31.68 16.75
N LYS A 133 -1.54 32.05 17.07
CA LYS A 133 -2.61 32.24 16.07
C LYS A 133 -2.32 33.45 15.18
N ARG A 134 -2.01 34.61 15.78
CA ARG A 134 -1.73 35.86 15.06
C ARG A 134 -0.58 35.69 14.06
N ASN A 135 0.40 34.89 14.44
CA ASN A 135 1.59 34.57 13.66
C ASN A 135 1.48 33.27 12.82
N ASN A 136 0.27 32.74 12.65
CA ASN A 136 -0.03 31.55 11.83
C ASN A 136 0.69 30.24 12.22
N PHE A 137 1.34 30.18 13.38
CA PHE A 137 1.93 28.95 13.92
C PHE A 137 0.89 27.88 14.21
N ILE A 138 -0.34 28.30 14.53
CA ILE A 138 -1.51 27.42 14.66
C ILE A 138 -2.68 27.93 13.81
N SER A 139 -3.46 27.01 13.26
CA SER A 139 -4.69 27.33 12.54
C SER A 139 -5.75 27.93 13.46
N VAL A 140 -6.69 28.69 12.91
CA VAL A 140 -7.89 29.19 13.62
C VAL A 140 -8.65 28.07 14.34
N GLU A 141 -8.90 26.95 13.65
CA GLU A 141 -9.60 25.79 14.24
C GLU A 141 -8.88 25.24 15.49
N LYS A 142 -7.55 25.13 15.44
CA LYS A 142 -6.74 24.67 16.59
C LYS A 142 -6.83 25.63 17.77
N TYR A 143 -6.80 26.93 17.49
CA TYR A 143 -6.97 27.95 18.52
C TYR A 143 -8.35 27.89 19.18
N GLU A 144 -9.42 27.74 18.39
CA GLU A 144 -10.79 27.59 18.90
C GLU A 144 -10.91 26.35 19.80
N ARG A 145 -10.26 25.24 19.44
CA ARG A 145 -10.23 24.04 20.29
C ARG A 145 -9.49 24.27 21.60
N LEU A 146 -8.34 24.95 21.57
CA LEU A 146 -7.56 25.26 22.77
C LEU A 146 -8.33 26.17 23.74
N THR A 147 -9.10 27.11 23.19
CA THR A 147 -9.82 28.14 23.95
C THR A 147 -11.27 27.79 24.26
N TYR A 148 -11.75 26.63 23.82
CA TYR A 148 -13.12 26.17 24.04
C TYR A 148 -13.42 25.98 25.53
N ARG A 149 -14.43 26.70 26.06
CA ARG A 149 -14.84 26.62 27.46
C ARG A 149 -16.09 25.77 27.62
N GLY A 150 -16.10 24.97 28.69
CA GLY A 150 -17.26 24.20 29.13
C GLY A 150 -17.32 22.79 28.57
N TYR A 151 -18.50 22.17 28.73
CA TYR A 151 -18.78 20.81 28.25
C TYR A 151 -19.23 20.84 26.80
N PHE A 152 -18.86 19.79 26.05
CA PHE A 152 -19.33 19.63 24.67
C PHE A 152 -20.86 19.61 24.62
N THR A 153 -21.43 20.47 23.79
CA THR A 153 -22.87 20.50 23.56
C THR A 153 -23.33 19.24 22.81
N GLU A 154 -24.61 18.90 22.92
CA GLU A 154 -25.20 17.79 22.16
C GLU A 154 -24.98 17.93 20.64
N GLU A 155 -25.01 19.16 20.13
CA GLU A 155 -24.74 19.45 18.72
C GLU A 155 -23.29 19.12 18.35
N MET A 156 -22.32 19.51 19.18
CA MET A 156 -20.91 19.18 18.95
C MET A 156 -20.68 17.67 19.00
N LEU A 157 -21.21 16.98 20.02
CA LEU A 157 -21.10 15.53 20.16
C LEU A 157 -21.75 14.80 18.97
N SER A 158 -22.95 15.23 18.55
CA SER A 158 -23.61 14.74 17.35
C SER A 158 -22.73 14.95 16.11
N GLY A 159 -22.11 16.12 15.96
CA GLY A 159 -21.17 16.41 14.88
C GLY A 159 -19.93 15.52 14.91
N PHE A 160 -19.37 15.23 16.09
CA PHE A 160 -18.22 14.35 16.25
C PHE A 160 -18.52 12.92 15.84
N ILE A 161 -19.70 12.41 16.17
CA ILE A 161 -20.18 11.09 15.75
C ILE A 161 -20.52 11.08 14.26
N ALA A 162 -21.16 12.14 13.74
CA ALA A 162 -21.46 12.27 12.31
C ALA A 162 -20.20 12.19 11.47
N ARG A 163 -19.08 12.75 11.94
CA ARG A 163 -17.76 12.59 11.31
C ARG A 163 -17.27 11.14 11.28
N GLN A 164 -17.85 10.20 12.01
CA GLN A 164 -17.48 8.78 11.94
C GLN A 164 -18.44 7.96 11.07
N LEU A 165 -19.71 8.38 10.98
CA LEU A 165 -20.76 7.67 10.23
C LEU A 165 -20.96 8.19 8.80
N VAL A 166 -20.67 9.47 8.56
CA VAL A 166 -20.95 10.14 7.28
C VAL A 166 -19.66 10.33 6.51
N GLU A 167 -19.74 10.08 5.20
CA GLU A 167 -18.70 10.40 4.24
C GLU A 167 -18.97 11.77 3.61
N THR A 168 -17.95 12.62 3.57
CA THR A 168 -18.06 13.99 3.04
C THR A 168 -17.52 14.11 1.62
N ARG A 169 -16.73 13.14 1.16
CA ARG A 169 -16.15 13.14 -0.19
C ARG A 169 -17.22 12.91 -1.25
N GLN A 170 -17.30 13.83 -2.21
CA GLN A 170 -18.32 13.80 -3.26
C GLN A 170 -18.32 12.49 -4.04
N GLY A 171 -17.15 11.99 -4.46
CA GLY A 171 -17.07 10.72 -5.19
C GLY A 171 -17.65 9.53 -4.42
N THR A 172 -17.43 9.45 -3.11
CA THR A 172 -18.00 8.37 -2.29
C THR A 172 -19.49 8.55 -2.06
N LYS A 173 -19.96 9.80 -1.90
CA LYS A 173 -21.40 10.08 -1.82
C LYS A 173 -22.11 9.66 -3.10
N THR A 174 -21.57 10.02 -4.26
CA THR A 174 -22.14 9.62 -5.56
C THR A 174 -22.17 8.09 -5.71
N ALA A 175 -21.10 7.39 -5.32
CA ALA A 175 -21.11 5.92 -5.32
C ALA A 175 -22.18 5.34 -4.39
N GLY A 176 -22.37 5.95 -3.20
CA GLY A 176 -23.44 5.56 -2.28
C GLY A 176 -24.83 5.79 -2.86
N GLN A 177 -25.07 6.95 -3.48
CA GLN A 177 -26.33 7.29 -4.15
C GLN A 177 -26.66 6.31 -5.29
N ILE A 178 -25.67 5.90 -6.08
CA ILE A 178 -25.86 4.87 -7.11
C ILE A 178 -26.27 3.54 -6.48
N LEU A 179 -25.65 3.14 -5.38
CA LEU A 179 -26.02 1.90 -4.67
C LEU A 179 -27.42 1.98 -4.07
N GLU A 180 -27.80 3.11 -3.49
CA GLU A 180 -29.15 3.34 -2.97
C GLU A 180 -30.21 3.28 -4.08
N GLN A 181 -29.91 3.80 -5.27
CA GLN A 181 -30.81 3.71 -6.44
C GLN A 181 -30.92 2.26 -6.96
N LEU A 182 -29.82 1.52 -6.98
CA LEU A 182 -29.81 0.13 -7.45
C LEU A 182 -30.42 -0.85 -6.44
N TYR A 183 -30.36 -0.52 -5.14
CA TYR A 183 -30.81 -1.37 -4.04
C TYR A 183 -31.64 -0.56 -3.04
N PRO A 184 -32.88 -0.15 -3.40
CA PRO A 184 -33.70 0.76 -2.59
C PRO A 184 -34.06 0.19 -1.20
N ASP A 185 -34.15 -1.14 -1.07
CA ASP A 185 -34.46 -1.81 0.19
C ASP A 185 -33.21 -2.06 1.06
N SER A 186 -32.03 -1.60 0.61
CA SER A 186 -30.76 -1.77 1.32
C SER A 186 -30.30 -0.46 1.95
N THR A 187 -29.67 -0.56 3.12
CA THR A 187 -29.02 0.60 3.75
C THR A 187 -27.54 0.64 3.39
N VAL A 188 -27.08 1.77 2.83
CA VAL A 188 -25.65 2.01 2.61
C VAL A 188 -25.00 2.48 3.92
N VAL A 189 -24.05 1.68 4.41
CA VAL A 189 -23.26 2.01 5.61
C VAL A 189 -21.85 2.43 5.22
N TYR A 190 -21.47 3.66 5.58
CA TYR A 190 -20.11 4.14 5.37
C TYR A 190 -19.20 3.71 6.52
N CYS A 191 -18.03 3.18 6.18
CA CYS A 191 -16.98 2.89 7.16
C CYS A 191 -15.70 3.65 6.81
N LYS A 192 -15.17 4.42 7.77
CA LYS A 192 -13.91 5.15 7.60
C LYS A 192 -12.70 4.25 7.76
N ALA A 193 -11.73 4.40 6.87
CA ALA A 193 -10.48 3.64 6.91
C ALA A 193 -9.68 3.82 8.23
N ALA A 194 -9.83 4.96 8.90
CA ALA A 194 -9.23 5.18 10.22
C ALA A 194 -9.79 4.23 11.28
N ASN A 195 -11.11 3.96 11.24
CA ASN A 195 -11.77 3.08 12.20
C ASN A 195 -11.29 1.63 12.03
N THR A 196 -11.16 1.14 10.80
CA THR A 196 -10.59 -0.20 10.56
C THR A 196 -9.10 -0.28 10.84
N SER A 197 -8.34 0.80 10.62
CA SER A 197 -6.92 0.85 11.01
C SER A 197 -6.73 0.75 12.52
N GLU A 198 -7.52 1.48 13.30
CA GLU A 198 -7.49 1.43 14.76
C GLU A 198 -7.97 0.08 15.28
N PHE A 199 -9.04 -0.48 14.68
CA PHE A 199 -9.51 -1.82 15.01
C PHE A 199 -8.41 -2.87 14.82
N ARG A 200 -7.66 -2.79 13.71
CA ARG A 200 -6.49 -3.67 13.49
C ARG A 200 -5.43 -3.51 14.58
N GLN A 201 -5.13 -2.29 15.00
CA GLN A 201 -4.14 -2.03 16.06
C GLN A 201 -4.61 -2.59 17.40
N LYS A 202 -5.87 -2.32 17.80
CA LYS A 202 -6.47 -2.79 19.06
C LYS A 202 -6.40 -4.32 19.19
N PHE A 203 -6.62 -5.05 18.10
CA PHE A 203 -6.68 -6.51 18.11
C PHE A 203 -5.45 -7.20 17.51
N ASN A 204 -4.36 -6.47 17.27
CA ASN A 204 -3.11 -6.98 16.68
C ASN A 204 -3.30 -7.71 15.33
N LEU A 205 -4.22 -7.23 14.49
CA LEU A 205 -4.50 -7.81 13.18
C LEU A 205 -3.49 -7.32 12.14
N ILE A 206 -2.52 -8.19 11.84
CA ILE A 206 -1.37 -7.84 11.01
C ILE A 206 -1.82 -7.55 9.57
N LYS A 207 -1.15 -6.56 8.97
CA LYS A 207 -1.31 -6.17 7.57
C LYS A 207 0.05 -5.78 7.00
N CYS A 208 0.45 -6.46 5.92
CA CYS A 208 1.63 -6.18 5.11
C CYS A 208 1.23 -6.35 3.64
N ARG A 209 1.28 -5.28 2.84
CA ARG A 209 0.77 -5.27 1.46
C ARG A 209 1.71 -6.01 0.50
N GLU A 210 2.97 -6.13 0.91
CA GLU A 210 4.07 -6.75 0.18
C GLU A 210 4.04 -8.28 0.26
N ILE A 211 3.28 -8.84 1.21
CA ILE A 211 3.09 -10.29 1.33
C ILE A 211 2.12 -10.79 0.25
N ASN A 212 0.94 -10.20 0.16
CA ASN A 212 -0.07 -10.55 -0.84
C ASN A 212 -1.14 -9.46 -1.03
N ASP A 213 -1.93 -9.62 -2.08
CA ASP A 213 -3.02 -8.72 -2.46
C ASP A 213 -4.32 -8.96 -1.63
N LEU A 214 -4.35 -9.96 -0.76
CA LEU A 214 -5.58 -10.35 -0.02
C LEU A 214 -5.99 -9.34 1.05
N HIS A 215 -5.08 -8.44 1.40
CA HIS A 215 -5.36 -7.35 2.33
C HIS A 215 -6.55 -6.48 1.90
N HIS A 216 -6.88 -6.43 0.60
CA HIS A 216 -8.10 -5.76 0.11
C HIS A 216 -9.38 -6.47 0.54
N ALA A 217 -9.44 -7.80 0.42
CA ALA A 217 -10.57 -8.60 0.90
C ALA A 217 -10.69 -8.52 2.43
N HIS A 218 -9.56 -8.58 3.13
CA HIS A 218 -9.52 -8.44 4.59
C HIS A 218 -10.03 -7.06 5.04
N ASP A 219 -9.63 -5.98 4.35
CA ASP A 219 -10.13 -4.64 4.65
C ASP A 219 -11.63 -4.51 4.37
N ALA A 220 -12.15 -5.12 3.30
CA ALA A 220 -13.58 -5.13 2.99
C ALA A 220 -14.38 -5.84 4.09
N TYR A 221 -13.93 -7.02 4.53
CA TYR A 221 -14.55 -7.75 5.62
C TYR A 221 -14.53 -6.96 6.95
N LEU A 222 -13.39 -6.33 7.28
CA LEU A 222 -13.30 -5.48 8.46
C LEU A 222 -14.16 -4.22 8.35
N ASN A 223 -14.34 -3.65 7.16
CA ASN A 223 -15.24 -2.52 6.96
C ASN A 223 -16.69 -2.90 7.27
N ILE A 224 -17.12 -4.12 6.94
CA ILE A 224 -18.44 -4.63 7.31
C ILE A 224 -18.57 -4.73 8.83
N ALA A 225 -17.64 -5.44 9.48
CA ALA A 225 -17.67 -5.63 10.93
C ALA A 225 -17.63 -4.30 11.70
N VAL A 226 -16.67 -3.43 11.39
CA VAL A 226 -16.51 -2.14 12.06
C VAL A 226 -17.66 -1.19 11.69
N GLY A 227 -18.06 -1.13 10.43
CA GLY A 227 -19.17 -0.29 9.97
C GLY A 227 -20.47 -0.62 10.70
N ASN A 228 -20.82 -1.90 10.82
CA ASN A 228 -22.02 -2.35 11.51
C ASN A 228 -22.03 -1.99 13.00
N VAL A 229 -20.88 -2.07 13.68
CA VAL A 229 -20.77 -1.66 15.09
C VAL A 229 -21.06 -0.17 15.26
N TYR A 230 -20.45 0.66 14.42
CA TYR A 230 -20.68 2.11 14.44
C TYR A 230 -22.13 2.47 14.13
N TYR A 231 -22.69 1.87 13.07
CA TYR A 231 -24.07 2.08 12.65
C TYR A 231 -25.07 1.68 13.75
N THR A 232 -24.86 0.52 14.38
CA THR A 232 -25.76 0.00 15.43
C THR A 232 -25.66 0.82 16.72
N LYS A 233 -24.44 1.14 17.18
CA LYS A 233 -24.27 1.89 18.44
C LYS A 233 -24.87 3.29 18.36
N PHE A 234 -24.54 4.03 17.31
CA PHE A 234 -24.83 5.46 17.19
C PHE A 234 -26.12 5.77 16.43
N THR A 235 -26.90 4.73 16.11
CA THR A 235 -28.04 4.79 15.19
C THR A 235 -27.60 5.31 13.81
N SER A 236 -28.39 5.09 12.76
CA SER A 236 -28.11 5.67 11.44
C SER A 236 -28.04 7.22 11.46
N ASN A 237 -28.55 7.86 12.51
CA ASN A 237 -28.59 9.31 12.69
C ASN A 237 -28.04 9.74 14.07
N PRO A 238 -26.86 10.37 14.15
CA PRO A 238 -26.26 10.82 15.41
C PRO A 238 -27.15 11.66 16.32
N ARG A 239 -28.08 12.45 15.76
CA ARG A 239 -29.03 13.25 16.55
C ARG A 239 -30.02 12.37 17.31
N ASN A 240 -30.44 11.25 16.72
CA ASN A 240 -31.30 10.29 17.41
C ASN A 240 -30.57 9.62 18.56
N PHE A 241 -29.28 9.31 18.40
CA PHE A 241 -28.46 8.79 19.49
C PHE A 241 -28.29 9.81 20.62
N MET A 242 -28.12 11.10 20.33
CA MET A 242 -28.05 12.14 21.37
C MET A 242 -29.33 12.20 22.22
N LYS A 243 -30.51 12.03 21.62
CA LYS A 243 -31.80 12.03 22.33
C LYS A 243 -31.91 10.90 23.37
N LEU A 244 -31.16 9.81 23.21
CA LEU A 244 -31.13 8.71 24.16
C LEU A 244 -30.33 9.04 25.42
N LYS A 245 -29.54 10.13 25.40
CA LYS A 245 -28.65 10.56 26.49
C LYS A 245 -27.69 9.46 26.96
N GLU A 246 -27.38 8.51 26.10
CA GLU A 246 -26.43 7.45 26.37
C GLU A 246 -24.98 7.99 26.32
N PRO A 247 -24.15 7.73 27.34
CA PRO A 247 -22.74 8.06 27.26
C PRO A 247 -22.04 7.19 26.21
N TYR A 248 -21.01 7.75 25.57
CA TYR A 248 -20.17 7.02 24.65
C TYR A 248 -18.69 7.33 24.83
N ASN A 249 -17.87 6.33 24.48
CA ASN A 249 -16.43 6.42 24.36
C ASN A 249 -15.98 5.66 23.11
N LEU A 250 -15.44 6.38 22.14
CA LEU A 250 -14.99 5.85 20.85
C LEU A 250 -13.77 4.91 20.95
N ARG A 251 -12.98 4.99 22.03
CA ARG A 251 -11.85 4.07 22.30
C ARG A 251 -12.31 2.73 22.86
N GLU A 252 -13.41 2.76 23.63
CA GLU A 252 -13.96 1.59 24.32
C GLU A 252 -15.08 0.89 23.54
N LEU A 253 -15.36 1.33 22.32
CA LEU A 253 -16.49 0.84 21.52
C LEU A 253 -16.53 -0.70 21.36
N PHE A 254 -15.36 -1.34 21.32
CA PHE A 254 -15.21 -2.78 21.17
C PHE A 254 -14.90 -3.52 22.48
N ASP A 255 -14.88 -2.82 23.61
CA ASP A 255 -14.58 -3.39 24.94
C ASP A 255 -15.85 -3.86 25.68
N ARG A 256 -17.01 -3.68 25.06
CA ARG A 256 -18.35 -4.03 25.54
C ARG A 256 -19.18 -4.55 24.37
N ASP A 257 -20.29 -5.21 24.67
CA ASP A 257 -21.23 -5.65 23.64
C ASP A 257 -21.92 -4.44 22.99
N VAL A 258 -22.26 -4.58 21.71
CA VAL A 258 -22.99 -3.58 20.94
C VAL A 258 -24.18 -4.25 20.29
N GLU A 259 -25.33 -3.98 20.88
CA GLU A 259 -26.64 -4.40 20.40
C GLU A 259 -27.63 -3.23 20.47
N ARG A 260 -28.57 -3.20 19.53
CA ARG A 260 -29.70 -2.25 19.54
C ARG A 260 -30.84 -2.80 18.69
N ASN A 261 -32.08 -2.63 19.13
CA ASN A 261 -33.29 -3.05 18.39
C ASN A 261 -33.21 -4.51 17.90
N ASN A 262 -32.87 -5.44 18.81
CA ASN A 262 -32.66 -6.87 18.54
C ASN A 262 -31.55 -7.20 17.51
N THR A 263 -30.76 -6.20 17.11
CA THR A 263 -29.61 -6.38 16.22
C THR A 263 -28.34 -6.39 17.06
N ILE A 264 -27.65 -7.54 17.09
CA ILE A 264 -26.34 -7.68 17.75
C ILE A 264 -25.24 -7.44 16.70
N ALA A 265 -24.53 -6.32 16.82
CA ALA A 265 -23.42 -6.00 15.93
C ALA A 265 -22.06 -6.47 16.46
N TRP A 266 -21.93 -6.60 17.79
CA TRP A 266 -20.70 -7.05 18.43
C TRP A 266 -20.96 -7.70 19.79
N VAL A 267 -20.44 -8.91 19.94
CA VAL A 267 -20.24 -9.56 21.24
C VAL A 267 -18.75 -9.56 21.56
N LYS A 268 -18.38 -8.97 22.70
CA LYS A 268 -17.02 -8.87 23.22
C LYS A 268 -16.39 -10.26 23.27
N ASN A 269 -15.12 -10.34 22.87
CA ASN A 269 -14.29 -11.57 22.80
C ASN A 269 -14.77 -12.66 21.82
N LYS A 270 -16.08 -12.80 21.57
CA LYS A 270 -16.62 -13.79 20.61
C LYS A 270 -16.45 -13.34 19.17
N THR A 271 -16.90 -12.13 18.83
CA THR A 271 -16.89 -11.63 17.44
C THR A 271 -15.46 -11.46 16.92
N ILE A 272 -14.54 -10.99 17.76
CA ILE A 272 -13.13 -10.88 17.38
C ILE A 272 -12.49 -12.23 17.06
N THR A 273 -12.88 -13.29 17.76
CA THR A 273 -12.38 -14.64 17.51
C THR A 273 -12.81 -15.10 16.11
N THR A 274 -14.09 -14.93 15.77
CA THR A 274 -14.61 -15.20 14.41
C THR A 274 -13.87 -14.39 13.35
N ILE A 275 -13.61 -13.10 13.59
CA ILE A 275 -12.87 -12.25 12.66
C ILE A 275 -11.44 -12.77 12.47
N LYS A 276 -10.72 -13.09 13.55
CA LYS A 276 -9.36 -13.63 13.48
C LYS A 276 -9.33 -14.94 12.70
N ASP A 277 -10.29 -15.82 12.92
CA ASP A 277 -10.37 -17.10 12.21
C ASP A 277 -10.71 -16.91 10.72
N MET A 278 -11.53 -15.93 10.38
CA MET A 278 -11.80 -15.58 8.98
C MET A 278 -10.55 -15.02 8.29
N LEU A 279 -9.82 -14.12 8.95
CA LEU A 279 -8.61 -13.49 8.39
C LEU A 279 -7.42 -14.45 8.23
N LYS A 280 -7.40 -15.58 8.95
CA LYS A 280 -6.42 -16.66 8.78
C LYS A 280 -6.67 -17.52 7.54
N ARG A 281 -7.84 -17.42 6.90
CA ARG A 281 -8.19 -18.26 5.75
C ARG A 281 -7.50 -17.77 4.48
N ASN A 282 -6.96 -18.71 3.71
CA ASN A 282 -6.35 -18.47 2.41
C ASN A 282 -7.37 -18.57 1.26
N THR A 283 -8.65 -18.32 1.54
CA THR A 283 -9.78 -18.48 0.63
C THR A 283 -10.22 -17.24 -0.17
N PRO A 284 -9.75 -15.99 0.08
CA PRO A 284 -10.12 -14.88 -0.78
C PRO A 284 -9.80 -15.13 -2.26
N LEU A 285 -10.79 -14.86 -3.13
CA LEU A 285 -10.63 -14.99 -4.57
C LEU A 285 -9.86 -13.78 -5.11
N TYR A 286 -8.84 -14.06 -5.92
CA TYR A 286 -8.03 -13.04 -6.57
C TYR A 286 -8.30 -13.05 -8.06
N THR A 287 -8.91 -11.96 -8.55
CA THR A 287 -9.14 -11.74 -9.97
C THR A 287 -8.40 -10.52 -10.45
N ARG A 288 -8.11 -10.49 -11.76
CA ARG A 288 -7.54 -9.33 -12.43
C ARG A 288 -8.40 -9.00 -13.63
N TYR A 289 -8.79 -7.73 -13.74
CA TYR A 289 -9.62 -7.27 -14.85
C TYR A 289 -8.89 -7.51 -16.19
N ALA A 290 -9.51 -8.34 -17.03
CA ALA A 290 -9.03 -8.65 -18.36
C ALA A 290 -9.63 -7.68 -19.38
N TYR A 291 -8.79 -7.06 -20.21
CA TYR A 291 -9.20 -5.97 -21.09
C TYR A 291 -8.50 -6.01 -22.46
N CYS A 292 -9.09 -5.32 -23.44
CA CYS A 292 -8.40 -4.96 -24.68
C CYS A 292 -7.77 -3.57 -24.48
N LYS A 293 -6.49 -3.41 -24.80
CA LYS A 293 -5.80 -2.12 -24.64
C LYS A 293 -6.46 -1.06 -25.55
N THR A 294 -6.57 0.16 -25.03
CA THR A 294 -6.96 1.36 -25.79
C THR A 294 -5.92 2.47 -25.57
N GLY A 295 -6.02 3.56 -26.31
CA GLY A 295 -5.11 4.72 -26.21
C GLY A 295 -4.05 4.74 -27.32
N GLY A 296 -2.82 5.17 -26.99
CA GLY A 296 -1.77 5.42 -27.96
C GLY A 296 -1.29 4.17 -28.72
N PHE A 297 -1.13 4.30 -30.04
CA PHE A 297 -0.68 3.23 -30.93
C PHE A 297 0.80 2.86 -30.77
N PHE A 298 1.64 3.82 -30.38
CA PHE A 298 3.10 3.67 -30.27
C PHE A 298 3.68 4.74 -29.34
N ASP A 299 4.96 4.60 -28.96
CA ASP A 299 5.71 5.67 -28.29
C ASP A 299 5.81 6.89 -29.25
N GLN A 300 5.45 8.09 -28.77
CA GLN A 300 5.41 9.30 -29.60
C GLN A 300 6.80 9.79 -30.06
N ASN A 301 7.86 9.42 -29.34
CA ASN A 301 9.22 9.77 -29.70
C ASN A 301 9.65 8.98 -30.94
N ILE A 302 9.91 9.68 -32.03
CA ILE A 302 10.41 9.09 -33.26
C ILE A 302 11.83 8.58 -33.05
N MET A 303 12.06 7.32 -33.39
CA MET A 303 13.39 6.71 -33.39
C MET A 303 14.11 7.05 -34.69
N LYS A 304 15.43 7.26 -34.58
CA LYS A 304 16.32 7.42 -35.74
C LYS A 304 16.23 6.21 -36.69
N LYS A 305 16.67 6.43 -37.93
CA LYS A 305 16.69 5.45 -39.01
C LYS A 305 17.17 4.06 -38.57
N GLY A 306 16.44 3.02 -38.97
CA GLY A 306 16.71 1.62 -38.66
C GLY A 306 16.43 1.17 -37.22
N LYS A 307 15.98 2.06 -36.32
CA LYS A 307 15.67 1.73 -34.91
C LYS A 307 14.18 1.79 -34.56
N GLY A 308 13.31 2.08 -35.53
CA GLY A 308 11.85 2.11 -35.38
C GLY A 308 11.19 0.79 -35.77
N GLN A 309 9.99 0.54 -35.26
CA GLN A 309 9.17 -0.63 -35.55
C GLN A 309 8.02 -0.34 -36.52
N PHE A 310 7.56 0.91 -36.61
CA PHE A 310 6.43 1.30 -37.44
C PHE A 310 6.75 2.57 -38.23
N PRO A 311 6.45 2.64 -39.54
CA PRO A 311 6.79 3.79 -40.38
C PRO A 311 6.07 5.07 -39.94
N LEU A 312 6.62 6.23 -40.32
CA LEU A 312 5.99 7.52 -40.03
C LEU A 312 4.71 7.73 -40.86
N LYS A 313 4.69 7.21 -42.09
CA LYS A 313 3.52 7.26 -42.98
C LYS A 313 3.58 6.13 -44.01
N GLU A 314 2.51 5.34 -44.10
CA GLU A 314 2.36 4.29 -45.12
C GLU A 314 2.22 4.90 -46.53
N ASN A 315 2.58 4.14 -47.55
CA ASN A 315 2.43 4.52 -48.97
C ASN A 315 3.06 5.87 -49.35
N SER A 316 4.22 6.19 -48.78
CA SER A 316 4.97 7.41 -49.06
C SER A 316 6.46 7.17 -48.88
N PRO A 317 7.37 8.07 -49.29
CA PRO A 317 8.81 7.92 -49.01
C PRO A 317 9.10 7.68 -47.52
N LEU A 318 8.29 8.25 -46.63
CA LEU A 318 8.39 8.11 -45.17
C LEU A 318 8.01 6.71 -44.64
N SER A 319 7.65 5.76 -45.52
CA SER A 319 7.48 4.36 -45.15
C SER A 319 8.81 3.63 -44.97
N ASP A 320 9.89 4.17 -45.54
CA ASP A 320 11.22 3.57 -45.44
C ASP A 320 11.88 3.91 -44.10
N ILE A 321 11.71 3.02 -43.12
CA ILE A 321 12.28 3.15 -41.77
C ILE A 321 13.81 3.20 -41.80
N SER A 322 14.46 2.62 -42.82
CA SER A 322 15.92 2.64 -42.97
C SER A 322 16.46 4.01 -43.35
N LYS A 323 15.60 4.90 -43.88
CA LYS A 323 15.93 6.29 -44.23
C LYS A 323 15.39 7.29 -43.22
N TYR A 324 14.09 7.20 -42.93
CA TYR A 324 13.36 8.23 -42.18
C TYR A 324 13.12 7.89 -40.70
N GLY A 325 13.49 6.68 -40.27
CA GLY A 325 13.17 6.20 -38.93
C GLY A 325 11.69 5.87 -38.79
N GLY A 326 11.20 5.85 -37.55
CA GLY A 326 9.83 5.44 -37.29
C GLY A 326 9.48 5.42 -35.81
N TYR A 327 8.24 5.05 -35.53
CA TYR A 327 7.73 4.90 -34.17
C TYR A 327 8.20 3.57 -33.55
N ASN A 328 8.35 3.56 -32.23
CA ASN A 328 8.76 2.37 -31.48
C ASN A 328 7.65 1.88 -30.55
N LYS A 329 7.79 0.66 -30.04
CA LYS A 329 6.86 -0.01 -29.11
C LYS A 329 5.42 0.05 -29.58
N VAL A 330 5.14 -0.63 -30.70
CA VAL A 330 3.78 -0.80 -31.17
C VAL A 330 2.91 -1.40 -30.06
N SER A 331 1.84 -0.71 -29.69
CA SER A 331 0.89 -1.15 -28.67
C SER A 331 0.12 -2.37 -29.16
N GLY A 332 0.16 -3.47 -28.41
CA GLY A 332 -0.76 -4.60 -28.60
C GLY A 332 -2.12 -4.33 -27.97
N ALA A 333 -3.20 -4.60 -28.70
CA ALA A 333 -4.57 -4.51 -28.21
C ALA A 333 -4.99 -5.76 -27.42
N TYR A 334 -4.76 -6.94 -27.99
CA TYR A 334 -5.10 -8.24 -27.43
C TYR A 334 -4.23 -9.34 -28.09
N PHE A 335 -4.37 -10.58 -27.64
CA PHE A 335 -3.68 -11.74 -28.20
C PHE A 335 -4.63 -12.63 -29.02
N ILE A 336 -4.09 -13.40 -29.95
CA ILE A 336 -4.83 -14.34 -30.80
C ILE A 336 -4.11 -15.68 -30.80
N LEU A 337 -4.85 -16.79 -30.82
CA LEU A 337 -4.28 -18.13 -30.98
C LEU A 337 -4.49 -18.62 -32.40
N VAL A 338 -3.40 -18.95 -33.07
CA VAL A 338 -3.40 -19.49 -34.42
C VAL A 338 -2.74 -20.86 -34.46
N GLN A 339 -3.11 -21.65 -35.47
CA GLN A 339 -2.50 -22.91 -35.82
C GLN A 339 -1.96 -22.82 -37.24
N LYS A 340 -0.71 -23.24 -37.46
CA LYS A 340 -0.10 -23.34 -38.79
C LYS A 340 0.73 -24.61 -38.91
N LYS A 341 1.07 -25.00 -40.14
CA LYS A 341 2.09 -26.02 -40.39
C LYS A 341 3.48 -25.38 -40.36
N GLU A 342 4.41 -25.99 -39.63
CA GLU A 342 5.84 -25.71 -39.71
C GLU A 342 6.55 -27.01 -40.06
N LYS A 343 7.08 -27.09 -41.30
CA LYS A 343 7.53 -28.36 -41.90
C LYS A 343 6.38 -29.38 -41.84
N ASP A 344 6.61 -30.54 -41.24
CA ASP A 344 5.61 -31.62 -41.09
C ASP A 344 4.79 -31.54 -39.79
N ALA A 345 5.09 -30.58 -38.92
CA ALA A 345 4.42 -30.45 -37.62
C ALA A 345 3.34 -29.36 -37.63
N VAL A 346 2.22 -29.63 -36.96
CA VAL A 346 1.20 -28.63 -36.68
C VAL A 346 1.58 -27.90 -35.38
N VAL A 347 1.78 -26.60 -35.46
CA VAL A 347 2.14 -25.77 -34.31
C VAL A 347 1.07 -24.74 -34.00
N ARG A 348 0.87 -24.48 -32.71
CA ARG A 348 -0.01 -23.45 -32.17
C ARG A 348 0.82 -22.27 -31.65
N ILE A 349 0.56 -21.10 -32.23
CA ILE A 349 1.28 -19.86 -31.95
C ILE A 349 0.30 -18.86 -31.34
N LEU A 350 0.66 -18.28 -30.20
CA LEU A 350 0.04 -17.07 -29.71
C LEU A 350 0.67 -15.86 -30.42
N GLU A 351 -0.16 -14.96 -30.93
CA GLU A 351 0.29 -13.70 -31.52
C GLU A 351 -0.37 -12.48 -30.88
N THR A 352 0.28 -11.32 -31.02
CA THR A 352 -0.26 -10.04 -30.52
C THR A 352 -0.89 -9.29 -31.67
N VAL A 353 -2.13 -8.81 -31.51
CA VAL A 353 -2.79 -7.94 -32.49
C VAL A 353 -2.44 -6.48 -32.17
N PRO A 354 -1.76 -5.76 -33.07
CA PRO A 354 -1.49 -4.33 -32.91
C PRO A 354 -2.76 -3.48 -32.80
N LEU A 355 -2.72 -2.46 -31.95
CA LEU A 355 -3.87 -1.58 -31.68
C LEU A 355 -4.27 -0.72 -32.88
N TYR A 356 -3.32 -0.32 -33.72
CA TYR A 356 -3.63 0.49 -34.91
C TYR A 356 -4.51 -0.28 -35.91
N LEU A 357 -4.46 -1.62 -35.93
CA LEU A 357 -5.30 -2.44 -36.82
C LEU A 357 -6.78 -2.34 -36.49
N LEU A 358 -7.14 -2.03 -35.23
CA LEU A 358 -8.54 -1.89 -34.82
C LEU A 358 -9.18 -0.60 -35.35
N ASN A 359 -8.37 0.35 -35.79
CA ASN A 359 -8.82 1.62 -36.36
C ASN A 359 -8.44 1.76 -37.84
N LYS A 360 -7.86 0.72 -38.45
CA LYS A 360 -7.56 0.70 -39.89
C LYS A 360 -8.90 0.56 -40.64
N PRO A 361 -9.14 1.33 -41.72
CA PRO A 361 -10.35 1.19 -42.53
C PRO A 361 -10.60 -0.25 -43.00
N GLY A 362 -11.86 -0.63 -43.18
CA GLY A 362 -12.27 -1.99 -43.55
C GLY A 362 -12.67 -2.86 -42.35
N LYS A 363 -12.85 -4.17 -42.57
CA LYS A 363 -13.24 -5.11 -41.51
C LYS A 363 -12.04 -5.50 -40.65
N GLU A 364 -12.19 -5.44 -39.32
CA GLU A 364 -11.15 -5.85 -38.35
C GLU A 364 -10.60 -7.25 -38.67
N SER A 365 -11.48 -8.21 -39.00
CA SER A 365 -11.10 -9.59 -39.30
C SER A 365 -10.18 -9.72 -40.52
N GLU A 366 -10.37 -8.88 -41.54
CA GLU A 366 -9.55 -8.89 -42.76
C GLU A 366 -8.19 -8.24 -42.48
N ASN A 367 -8.19 -7.08 -41.81
CA ASN A 367 -6.98 -6.38 -41.39
C ASN A 367 -6.08 -7.25 -40.49
N VAL A 368 -6.69 -7.98 -39.54
CA VAL A 368 -5.97 -8.91 -38.66
C VAL A 368 -5.43 -10.11 -39.44
N ARG A 369 -6.20 -10.67 -40.40
CA ARG A 369 -5.74 -11.81 -41.22
C ARG A 369 -4.59 -11.43 -42.15
N GLU A 370 -4.64 -10.24 -42.74
CA GLU A 370 -3.54 -9.67 -43.53
C GLU A 370 -2.27 -9.54 -42.69
N TYR A 371 -2.38 -8.90 -41.52
CA TYR A 371 -1.27 -8.75 -40.57
C TYR A 371 -0.67 -10.10 -40.16
N LEU A 372 -1.52 -11.07 -39.80
CA LEU A 372 -1.07 -12.41 -39.39
C LEU A 372 -0.35 -13.14 -40.52
N SER A 373 -0.78 -12.95 -41.77
CA SER A 373 -0.10 -13.58 -42.91
C SER A 373 1.37 -13.13 -43.01
N THR A 374 1.61 -11.83 -42.78
CA THR A 374 2.95 -11.26 -42.74
C THR A 374 3.71 -11.69 -41.48
N ALA A 375 3.08 -11.61 -40.31
CA ALA A 375 3.72 -11.93 -39.03
C ALA A 375 4.10 -13.42 -38.90
N LEU A 376 3.31 -14.32 -39.49
CA LEU A 376 3.55 -15.77 -39.46
C LEU A 376 4.37 -16.28 -40.65
N GLY A 377 4.55 -15.45 -41.68
CA GLY A 377 5.22 -15.80 -42.93
C GLY A 377 4.45 -16.76 -43.83
N THR A 378 3.13 -16.91 -43.63
CA THR A 378 2.28 -17.82 -44.41
C THR A 378 0.84 -17.35 -44.43
N LYS A 379 0.11 -17.61 -45.52
CA LYS A 379 -1.35 -17.42 -45.61
C LYS A 379 -2.13 -18.66 -45.16
N ASP A 380 -1.46 -19.81 -45.04
CA ASP A 380 -2.05 -21.07 -44.60
C ASP A 380 -1.97 -21.20 -43.07
N PHE A 381 -2.99 -20.64 -42.40
CA PHE A 381 -3.18 -20.78 -40.96
C PHE A 381 -4.68 -20.77 -40.60
N LYS A 382 -4.98 -21.39 -39.46
CA LYS A 382 -6.31 -21.40 -38.83
C LYS A 382 -6.28 -20.56 -37.56
N ILE A 383 -7.25 -19.66 -37.40
CA ILE A 383 -7.47 -18.95 -36.13
C ILE A 383 -8.28 -19.88 -35.22
N LEU A 384 -7.72 -20.26 -34.07
CA LEU A 384 -8.39 -21.13 -33.09
C LEU A 384 -9.15 -20.30 -32.04
N ILE A 385 -8.52 -19.23 -31.53
CA ILE A 385 -9.17 -18.28 -30.63
C ILE A 385 -8.93 -16.87 -31.15
N PRO A 386 -9.96 -16.14 -31.60
CA PRO A 386 -9.80 -14.86 -32.26
C PRO A 386 -9.39 -13.72 -31.32
N LYS A 387 -9.68 -13.84 -30.02
CA LYS A 387 -9.47 -12.75 -29.07
C LYS A 387 -9.21 -13.27 -27.65
N ILE A 388 -8.00 -13.03 -27.15
CA ILE A 388 -7.55 -13.29 -25.79
C ILE A 388 -7.13 -11.97 -25.19
N LYS A 389 -7.83 -11.51 -24.15
CA LYS A 389 -7.62 -10.20 -23.53
C LYS A 389 -6.29 -10.13 -22.77
N ILE A 390 -5.74 -8.92 -22.62
CA ILE A 390 -4.64 -8.67 -21.68
C ILE A 390 -5.13 -8.98 -20.27
N ASN A 391 -4.24 -9.52 -19.43
CA ASN A 391 -4.49 -10.08 -18.11
C ASN A 391 -5.39 -11.33 -18.07
N SER A 392 -5.70 -11.96 -19.21
CA SER A 392 -6.38 -13.27 -19.18
C SER A 392 -5.57 -14.27 -18.35
N LEU A 393 -6.27 -15.09 -17.56
CA LEU A 393 -5.66 -16.08 -16.68
C LEU A 393 -5.32 -17.34 -17.47
N PHE A 394 -4.12 -17.88 -17.25
CA PHE A 394 -3.63 -19.11 -17.85
C PHE A 394 -3.11 -20.04 -16.75
N LYS A 395 -3.31 -21.34 -16.92
CA LYS A 395 -2.57 -22.38 -16.20
C LYS A 395 -1.54 -22.99 -17.15
N ILE A 396 -0.26 -22.74 -16.86
CA ILE A 396 0.87 -23.18 -17.68
C ILE A 396 1.71 -24.14 -16.87
N ASN A 397 1.80 -25.39 -17.33
CA ASN A 397 2.56 -26.45 -16.65
C ASN A 397 2.25 -26.53 -15.13
N GLY A 398 0.99 -26.32 -14.74
CA GLY A 398 0.55 -26.32 -13.34
C GLY A 398 0.60 -24.97 -12.61
N PHE A 399 1.23 -23.93 -13.16
CA PHE A 399 1.33 -22.61 -12.53
C PHE A 399 0.34 -21.59 -13.11
N LEU A 400 -0.34 -20.84 -12.25
CA LEU A 400 -1.31 -19.82 -12.66
C LEU A 400 -0.62 -18.48 -12.96
N VAL A 401 -0.86 -17.94 -14.14
CA VAL A 401 -0.29 -16.66 -14.61
C VAL A 401 -1.31 -15.82 -15.37
N HIS A 402 -1.16 -14.50 -15.33
CA HIS A 402 -1.84 -13.61 -16.28
C HIS A 402 -0.89 -13.22 -17.41
N ILE A 403 -1.37 -13.29 -18.65
CA ILE A 403 -0.63 -12.81 -19.82
C ILE A 403 -0.69 -11.27 -19.91
N THR A 404 0.45 -10.61 -20.10
CA THR A 404 0.54 -9.14 -19.96
C THR A 404 1.06 -8.42 -21.19
N GLY A 405 1.88 -9.08 -22.01
CA GLY A 405 2.49 -8.47 -23.19
C GLY A 405 3.37 -9.46 -23.94
N LYS A 406 4.04 -8.99 -25.00
CA LYS A 406 5.01 -9.75 -25.79
C LYS A 406 6.37 -9.04 -25.75
N THR A 407 7.44 -9.82 -25.76
CA THR A 407 8.83 -9.36 -25.93
C THR A 407 9.55 -10.37 -26.82
N ASN A 408 9.99 -9.92 -27.99
CA ASN A 408 10.50 -10.82 -29.05
C ASN A 408 9.51 -11.98 -29.27
N ASP A 409 9.98 -13.22 -29.37
CA ASP A 409 9.13 -14.41 -29.55
C ASP A 409 8.61 -15.00 -28.23
N ARG A 410 8.49 -14.19 -27.18
CA ARG A 410 8.02 -14.64 -25.87
C ARG A 410 6.94 -13.74 -25.32
N PHE A 411 6.00 -14.33 -24.59
CA PHE A 411 5.00 -13.57 -23.84
C PHE A 411 5.49 -13.29 -22.43
N LEU A 412 5.32 -12.03 -22.02
CA LEU A 412 5.49 -11.58 -20.65
C LEU A 412 4.26 -12.01 -19.84
N VAL A 413 4.51 -12.77 -18.79
CA VAL A 413 3.47 -13.26 -17.90
C VAL A 413 3.73 -12.81 -16.46
N ARG A 414 2.67 -12.72 -15.66
CA ARG A 414 2.72 -12.35 -14.24
C ARG A 414 2.08 -13.38 -13.38
N SER A 415 2.55 -13.56 -12.14
CA SER A 415 1.99 -14.62 -11.29
C SER A 415 0.56 -14.26 -10.90
N ALA A 416 -0.32 -15.25 -10.94
CA ALA A 416 -1.66 -15.17 -10.34
C ALA A 416 -1.72 -15.89 -8.98
N VAL A 417 -0.58 -16.43 -8.51
CA VAL A 417 -0.46 -17.14 -7.24
C VAL A 417 -0.14 -16.13 -6.14
N GLN A 418 -0.94 -16.13 -5.07
CA GLN A 418 -0.71 -15.31 -3.89
C GLN A 418 0.21 -16.03 -2.89
N PHE A 419 1.09 -15.28 -2.23
CA PHE A 419 1.98 -15.83 -1.21
C PHE A 419 1.32 -15.85 0.16
N PHE A 420 1.54 -16.94 0.89
CA PHE A 420 0.96 -17.17 2.22
C PHE A 420 2.04 -17.55 3.21
N CYS A 421 2.01 -16.91 4.37
CA CYS A 421 2.84 -17.22 5.51
C CYS A 421 2.10 -16.91 6.82
N ASP A 422 2.64 -17.40 7.93
CA ASP A 422 2.08 -17.12 9.25
C ASP A 422 2.29 -15.66 9.68
N ASP A 423 1.63 -15.28 10.78
CA ASP A 423 1.70 -13.95 11.36
C ASP A 423 3.12 -13.58 11.81
N ASN A 424 3.92 -14.56 12.26
CA ASN A 424 5.29 -14.34 12.72
C ASN A 424 6.20 -13.93 11.55
N LEU A 425 6.11 -14.63 10.42
CA LEU A 425 6.87 -14.32 9.22
C LEU A 425 6.35 -13.03 8.55
N THR A 426 5.04 -12.82 8.56
CA THR A 426 4.43 -11.56 8.09
C THR A 426 4.94 -10.36 8.90
N LEU A 427 4.96 -10.47 10.23
CA LEU A 427 5.46 -9.41 11.11
C LEU A 427 6.95 -9.14 10.86
N PHE A 428 7.74 -10.21 10.69
CA PHE A 428 9.15 -10.10 10.40
C PHE A 428 9.43 -9.34 9.10
N PHE A 429 8.77 -9.72 7.99
CA PHE A 429 8.90 -8.98 6.74
C PHE A 429 8.45 -7.54 6.87
N LYS A 430 7.34 -7.29 7.59
CA LYS A 430 6.87 -5.92 7.84
C LYS A 430 7.93 -5.06 8.53
N ARG A 431 8.69 -5.63 9.48
CA ARG A 431 9.80 -4.93 10.15
C ARG A 431 10.98 -4.68 9.20
N ILE A 432 11.39 -5.69 8.42
CA ILE A 432 12.46 -5.55 7.42
C ILE A 432 12.12 -4.47 6.37
N ILE A 433 10.89 -4.50 5.84
CA ILE A 433 10.43 -3.55 4.82
C ILE A 433 10.41 -2.13 5.38
N ALA A 434 9.92 -1.95 6.62
CA ALA A 434 9.92 -0.65 7.29
C ALA A 434 11.36 -0.13 7.47
N PHE A 435 12.27 -0.97 7.97
CA PHE A 435 13.68 -0.65 8.13
C PHE A 435 14.35 -0.25 6.81
N ASN A 436 14.21 -1.05 5.76
CA ASN A 436 14.78 -0.76 4.44
C ASN A 436 14.18 0.53 3.85
N GLY A 437 12.89 0.79 4.08
CA GLY A 437 12.24 2.04 3.71
C GLY A 437 12.89 3.25 4.39
N LEU A 438 13.15 3.18 5.69
CA LEU A 438 13.86 4.21 6.44
C LEU A 438 15.30 4.40 5.95
N ARG A 439 16.05 3.30 5.74
CA ARG A 439 17.44 3.34 5.28
C ARG A 439 17.58 3.90 3.86
N ASN A 440 16.61 3.66 2.97
CA ASN A 440 16.59 4.23 1.63
C ASN A 440 16.30 5.74 1.60
N LEU A 441 15.61 6.25 2.63
CA LEU A 441 15.36 7.69 2.78
C LEU A 441 16.57 8.43 3.38
N ASN A 442 17.37 7.73 4.18
CA ASN A 442 18.58 8.29 4.79
C ASN A 442 19.74 8.31 3.77
N LYS A 443 20.34 9.49 3.54
CA LYS A 443 21.43 9.66 2.57
C LYS A 443 22.73 8.97 3.00
N ASP A 444 23.00 8.93 4.31
CA ASP A 444 24.26 8.43 4.88
C ASP A 444 24.29 6.89 5.00
N LYS A 445 23.13 6.21 4.95
CA LYS A 445 22.98 4.74 5.02
C LYS A 445 23.70 4.04 6.21
N SER A 446 24.22 4.80 7.17
CA SER A 446 24.99 4.40 8.35
C SER A 446 24.12 3.75 9.44
N MET A 447 22.81 3.95 9.40
CA MET A 447 21.84 3.36 10.33
C MET A 447 21.89 1.83 10.30
N THR A 448 22.21 1.24 11.45
CA THR A 448 22.22 -0.22 11.66
C THR A 448 20.84 -0.74 12.06
N ALA A 449 20.61 -2.04 11.91
CA ALA A 449 19.38 -2.70 12.35
C ALA A 449 19.12 -2.52 13.85
N TYR A 450 20.19 -2.44 14.65
CA TYR A 450 20.07 -2.19 16.08
C TYR A 450 19.58 -0.78 16.37
N ASP A 451 19.86 0.23 15.53
CA ASP A 451 19.45 1.62 15.80
C ASP A 451 17.93 1.83 15.67
N ASP A 452 17.25 0.96 14.90
CA ASP A 452 15.79 0.97 14.78
C ASP A 452 15.11 0.41 16.04
N ASN A 453 14.53 1.31 16.83
CA ASN A 453 13.80 0.96 18.04
C ASN A 453 12.67 -0.05 17.79
N THR A 454 11.95 0.05 16.67
CA THR A 454 10.85 -0.85 16.37
C THR A 454 11.33 -2.27 16.08
N MET A 455 12.52 -2.40 15.49
CA MET A 455 13.19 -3.67 15.30
C MET A 455 13.71 -4.22 16.62
N ARG A 456 14.39 -3.42 17.44
CA ARG A 456 14.87 -3.83 18.79
C ARG A 456 13.74 -4.38 19.65
N VAL A 457 12.64 -3.63 19.77
CA VAL A 457 11.46 -4.04 20.54
C VAL A 457 10.86 -5.33 19.98
N TYR A 458 10.75 -5.45 18.65
CA TYR A 458 10.27 -6.68 18.03
C TYR A 458 11.14 -7.89 18.38
N VAL A 459 12.47 -7.77 18.24
CA VAL A 459 13.40 -8.87 18.55
C VAL A 459 13.31 -9.25 20.02
N ARG A 460 13.33 -8.25 20.93
CA ARG A 460 13.21 -8.47 22.37
C ARG A 460 11.91 -9.17 22.76
N ASP A 461 10.78 -8.73 22.20
CA ASP A 461 9.47 -9.18 22.66
C ASP A 461 9.01 -10.47 21.96
N ASN A 462 9.53 -10.79 20.76
CA ASN A 462 9.03 -11.90 19.93
C ASN A 462 10.08 -12.99 19.61
N LEU A 463 11.37 -12.66 19.63
CA LEU A 463 12.44 -13.60 19.25
C LEU A 463 13.36 -13.98 20.42
N PHE A 464 13.53 -13.07 21.38
CA PHE A 464 14.36 -13.30 22.56
C PHE A 464 13.58 -14.08 23.62
N LYS A 465 14.01 -15.30 23.91
CA LYS A 465 13.31 -16.24 24.80
C LYS A 465 13.89 -16.29 26.22
N ASP A 466 15.20 -16.06 26.36
CA ASP A 466 15.89 -16.18 27.64
C ASP A 466 15.99 -14.83 28.35
N LYS A 467 15.04 -14.56 29.25
CA LYS A 467 14.99 -13.28 29.99
C LYS A 467 16.11 -13.12 31.02
N ASN A 468 16.93 -14.15 31.26
CA ASN A 468 18.04 -14.10 32.21
C ASN A 468 19.34 -13.57 31.55
N GLN A 469 19.39 -13.49 30.22
CA GLN A 469 20.52 -12.91 29.49
C GLN A 469 20.34 -11.40 29.25
N LEU A 470 21.44 -10.66 29.23
CA LEU A 470 21.43 -9.24 28.85
C LEU A 470 21.07 -9.10 27.37
N PHE A 471 20.07 -8.27 27.08
CA PHE A 471 19.70 -7.93 25.71
C PHE A 471 20.52 -6.75 25.19
N ASP A 472 21.77 -7.03 24.81
CA ASP A 472 22.69 -6.04 24.23
C ASP A 472 22.73 -6.11 22.69
N LYS A 473 23.56 -5.25 22.08
CA LYS A 473 23.73 -5.18 20.61
C LYS A 473 24.27 -6.49 20.02
N ASN A 474 25.16 -7.18 20.73
CA ASN A 474 25.75 -8.43 20.26
C ASN A 474 24.68 -9.53 20.23
N LYS A 475 23.91 -9.66 21.31
CA LYS A 475 22.83 -10.64 21.41
C LYS A 475 21.71 -10.37 20.40
N PHE A 476 21.36 -9.11 20.20
CA PHE A 476 20.44 -8.70 19.13
C PHE A 476 20.94 -9.17 17.75
N ASN A 477 22.20 -8.89 17.42
CA ASN A 477 22.77 -9.24 16.12
C ASN A 477 22.79 -10.76 15.89
N GLU A 478 23.13 -11.55 16.91
CA GLU A 478 23.10 -13.02 16.87
C GLU A 478 21.69 -13.54 16.52
N ILE A 479 20.67 -13.08 17.26
CA ILE A 479 19.27 -13.51 17.08
C ILE A 479 18.75 -13.13 15.69
N VAL A 480 19.01 -11.89 15.26
CA VAL A 480 18.57 -11.39 13.95
C VAL A 480 19.25 -12.15 12.82
N LYS A 481 20.55 -12.39 12.91
CA LYS A 481 21.29 -13.16 11.90
C LYS A 481 20.78 -14.59 11.81
N GLY A 482 20.54 -15.25 12.94
CA GLY A 482 19.93 -16.59 12.98
C GLY A 482 18.52 -16.61 12.33
N LYS A 483 17.69 -15.61 12.65
CA LYS A 483 16.35 -15.48 12.06
C LYS A 483 16.42 -15.22 10.54
N ASN A 484 17.32 -14.37 10.08
CA ASN A 484 17.53 -14.09 8.65
C ASN A 484 17.87 -15.36 7.87
N ILE A 485 18.83 -16.16 8.38
CA ILE A 485 19.25 -17.41 7.75
C ILE A 485 18.10 -18.42 7.72
N SER A 486 17.36 -18.56 8.82
CA SER A 486 16.18 -19.44 8.87
C SER A 486 15.12 -19.04 7.84
N VAL A 487 14.82 -17.74 7.72
CA VAL A 487 13.84 -17.24 6.75
C VAL A 487 14.33 -17.42 5.32
N TYR A 488 15.61 -17.17 5.03
CA TYR A 488 16.20 -17.44 3.72
C TYR A 488 15.98 -18.90 3.32
N LYS A 489 16.37 -19.84 4.19
CA LYS A 489 16.22 -21.29 3.96
C LYS A 489 14.76 -21.69 3.74
N ASP A 490 13.83 -21.17 4.54
CA ASP A 490 12.39 -21.42 4.37
C ASP A 490 11.89 -20.92 3.01
N MET A 491 12.27 -19.71 2.59
CA MET A 491 11.90 -19.18 1.28
C MET A 491 12.47 -20.02 0.13
N VAL A 492 13.75 -20.40 0.18
CA VAL A 492 14.35 -21.27 -0.84
C VAL A 492 13.61 -22.61 -0.92
N LYS A 493 13.35 -23.24 0.23
CA LYS A 493 12.59 -24.50 0.30
C LYS A 493 11.19 -24.35 -0.27
N ARG A 494 10.46 -23.28 0.07
CA ARG A 494 9.11 -23.03 -0.49
C ARG A 494 9.17 -22.86 -1.99
N TYR A 495 10.16 -22.14 -2.52
CA TYR A 495 10.31 -21.95 -3.95
C TYR A 495 10.55 -23.27 -4.69
N GLU A 496 11.33 -24.18 -4.09
CA GLU A 496 11.68 -25.48 -4.66
C GLU A 496 10.57 -26.54 -4.54
N THR A 497 9.83 -26.54 -3.42
CA THR A 497 8.94 -27.67 -3.08
C THR A 497 7.46 -27.40 -3.34
N SER A 498 7.03 -26.14 -3.32
CA SER A 498 5.62 -25.76 -3.49
C SER A 498 5.25 -25.51 -4.96
N ILE A 499 4.08 -24.90 -5.21
CA ILE A 499 3.61 -24.51 -6.54
C ILE A 499 4.63 -23.62 -7.29
N TYR A 500 5.46 -22.86 -6.58
CA TYR A 500 6.48 -21.98 -7.17
C TYR A 500 7.57 -22.73 -7.95
N LYS A 501 7.73 -24.05 -7.77
CA LYS A 501 8.64 -24.86 -8.60
C LYS A 501 8.22 -24.92 -10.08
N PHE A 502 6.93 -24.70 -10.35
CA PHE A 502 6.35 -24.64 -11.68
C PHE A 502 6.34 -23.22 -12.26
N ARG A 503 6.82 -22.23 -11.50
CA ARG A 503 6.86 -20.83 -11.95
C ARG A 503 7.74 -20.72 -13.20
N PRO A 504 7.32 -20.00 -14.26
CA PRO A 504 8.10 -19.84 -15.52
C PRO A 504 9.37 -18.99 -15.40
N ASN A 505 10.27 -19.33 -14.47
CA ASN A 505 11.54 -18.67 -14.21
C ASN A 505 12.55 -19.62 -13.51
N THR A 506 12.66 -20.86 -14.02
CA THR A 506 13.41 -21.98 -13.42
C THR A 506 14.85 -21.65 -12.98
N ALA A 507 15.51 -20.66 -13.59
CA ALA A 507 16.83 -20.18 -13.20
C ALA A 507 16.91 -19.61 -11.77
N VAL A 508 15.79 -19.25 -11.13
CA VAL A 508 15.77 -18.67 -9.78
C VAL A 508 16.27 -19.66 -8.72
N ILE A 509 15.85 -20.93 -8.78
CA ILE A 509 16.21 -21.95 -7.78
C ILE A 509 17.73 -22.13 -7.65
N PRO A 510 18.50 -22.39 -8.72
CA PRO A 510 19.95 -22.55 -8.61
C PRO A 510 20.66 -21.27 -8.16
N ILE A 511 20.17 -20.08 -8.53
CA ILE A 511 20.71 -18.80 -8.04
C ILE A 511 20.55 -18.68 -6.52
N LEU A 512 19.36 -19.00 -6.00
CA LEU A 512 19.13 -18.94 -4.56
C LEU A 512 19.94 -20.01 -3.81
N LYS A 513 20.04 -21.24 -4.32
CA LYS A 513 20.85 -22.28 -3.66
C LYS A 513 22.34 -21.94 -3.62
N SER A 514 22.91 -21.53 -4.75
CA SER A 514 24.32 -21.15 -4.82
C SER A 514 24.65 -19.84 -4.09
N GLY A 515 23.63 -19.02 -3.80
CA GLY A 515 23.77 -17.76 -3.09
C GLY A 515 23.72 -17.87 -1.56
N GLU A 516 23.47 -19.06 -0.99
CA GLU A 516 23.25 -19.23 0.45
C GLU A 516 24.49 -18.84 1.29
N ASP A 517 25.67 -19.34 0.92
CA ASP A 517 26.91 -19.01 1.64
C ASP A 517 27.24 -17.51 1.58
N LYS A 518 26.97 -16.89 0.43
CA LYS A 518 27.12 -15.44 0.30
C LYS A 518 26.15 -14.71 1.22
N PHE A 519 24.89 -15.13 1.27
CA PHE A 519 23.89 -14.54 2.15
C PHE A 519 24.25 -14.64 3.64
N ILE A 520 24.74 -15.80 4.10
CA ILE A 520 25.15 -16.02 5.49
C ILE A 520 26.27 -15.04 5.90
N ASN A 521 27.16 -14.72 4.97
CA ASN A 521 28.30 -13.83 5.19
C ASN A 521 27.97 -12.34 5.00
N LEU A 522 26.79 -11.97 4.50
CA LEU A 522 26.38 -10.57 4.38
C LEU A 522 26.17 -9.91 5.76
N PRO A 523 26.41 -8.59 5.87
CA PRO A 523 25.93 -7.78 7.00
C PRO A 523 24.40 -7.89 7.13
N ILE A 524 23.88 -7.74 8.36
CA ILE A 524 22.44 -7.90 8.68
C ILE A 524 21.57 -7.02 7.78
N GLU A 525 21.98 -5.78 7.55
CA GLU A 525 21.21 -4.81 6.77
C GLU A 525 21.18 -5.15 5.27
N GLU A 526 22.21 -5.85 4.78
CA GLU A 526 22.23 -6.37 3.41
C GLU A 526 21.45 -7.69 3.30
N GLN A 527 21.44 -8.52 4.35
CA GLN A 527 20.54 -9.67 4.45
C GLN A 527 19.07 -9.23 4.40
N PHE A 528 18.70 -8.17 5.13
CA PHE A 528 17.36 -7.58 5.09
C PHE A 528 16.94 -7.15 3.68
N LYS A 529 17.85 -6.52 2.91
CA LYS A 529 17.57 -6.18 1.51
C LYS A 529 17.33 -7.43 0.70
N ILE A 530 18.19 -8.44 0.80
CA ILE A 530 18.04 -9.67 0.02
C ILE A 530 16.76 -10.42 0.38
N LEU A 531 16.37 -10.51 1.66
CA LEU A 531 15.09 -11.11 2.04
C LEU A 531 13.89 -10.36 1.45
N GLN A 532 13.93 -9.03 1.42
CA GLN A 532 12.90 -8.23 0.75
C GLN A 532 12.89 -8.45 -0.78
N GLU A 533 14.06 -8.58 -1.42
CA GLU A 533 14.15 -8.87 -2.86
C GLU A 533 13.64 -10.28 -3.18
N ILE A 534 13.96 -11.28 -2.36
CA ILE A 534 13.43 -12.65 -2.49
C ILE A 534 11.91 -12.64 -2.31
N LEU A 535 11.35 -11.85 -1.39
CA LEU A 535 9.90 -11.74 -1.22
C LEU A 535 9.20 -11.28 -2.52
N LYS A 536 9.82 -10.39 -3.30
CA LYS A 536 9.27 -9.98 -4.61
C LYS A 536 9.12 -11.14 -5.59
N LEU A 537 9.97 -12.17 -5.47
CA LEU A 537 9.89 -13.39 -6.29
C LEU A 537 8.65 -14.24 -5.97
N PHE A 538 7.96 -13.97 -4.87
CA PHE A 538 6.70 -14.65 -4.51
C PHE A 538 5.46 -13.85 -4.90
N GLY A 539 5.61 -12.56 -5.17
CA GLY A 539 4.50 -11.64 -5.44
C GLY A 539 3.81 -11.86 -6.80
N ALA A 540 2.56 -11.39 -6.86
CA ALA A 540 1.70 -11.37 -8.05
C ALA A 540 1.84 -10.08 -8.90
N ILE A 541 2.82 -9.23 -8.55
CA ILE A 541 3.13 -7.98 -9.26
C ILE A 541 4.17 -8.26 -10.34
N ASN A 542 4.13 -7.51 -11.45
CA ASN A 542 5.23 -7.45 -12.41
C ASN A 542 6.44 -6.79 -11.76
N GLY A 543 7.33 -7.61 -11.20
CA GLY A 543 8.56 -7.16 -10.57
C GLY A 543 9.68 -8.15 -10.78
N THR A 544 10.89 -7.66 -10.69
CA THR A 544 12.11 -8.46 -10.64
C THR A 544 12.83 -8.20 -9.32
N ALA A 545 13.64 -9.15 -8.92
CA ALA A 545 14.45 -9.08 -7.72
C ALA A 545 15.90 -8.76 -8.07
N ASN A 546 16.50 -7.85 -7.31
CA ASN A 546 17.93 -7.61 -7.38
C ASN A 546 18.66 -8.57 -6.44
N LEU A 547 19.33 -9.58 -7.01
CA LEU A 547 20.04 -10.61 -6.25
C LEU A 547 21.57 -10.50 -6.38
N THR A 548 22.10 -9.35 -6.78
CA THR A 548 23.55 -9.21 -7.04
C THR A 548 24.42 -9.51 -5.82
N LEU A 549 23.97 -9.16 -4.61
CA LEU A 549 24.73 -9.42 -3.37
C LEU A 549 24.92 -10.91 -3.06
N ILE A 550 24.13 -11.78 -3.68
CA ILE A 550 24.25 -13.24 -3.55
C ILE A 550 24.71 -13.91 -4.86
N GLY A 551 25.27 -13.13 -5.80
CA GLY A 551 25.78 -13.64 -7.08
C GLY A 551 24.73 -13.79 -8.20
N GLY A 552 23.51 -13.30 -7.99
CA GLY A 552 22.48 -13.25 -9.02
C GLY A 552 22.53 -11.99 -9.89
N ARG A 553 21.49 -11.78 -10.69
CA ARG A 553 21.35 -10.60 -11.57
C ARG A 553 20.54 -9.48 -10.90
N PRO A 554 20.69 -8.22 -11.35
CA PRO A 554 19.90 -7.10 -10.84
C PRO A 554 18.41 -7.18 -11.20
N SER A 555 18.06 -7.99 -12.20
CA SER A 555 16.69 -8.20 -12.65
C SER A 555 16.41 -9.70 -12.79
N THR A 556 16.27 -10.37 -11.64
CA THR A 556 15.99 -11.81 -11.55
C THR A 556 14.49 -12.08 -11.40
N GLY A 557 14.00 -13.20 -11.92
CA GLY A 557 12.64 -13.68 -11.67
C GLY A 557 11.57 -13.23 -12.67
N GLU A 558 11.95 -12.48 -13.72
CA GLU A 558 11.09 -12.17 -14.86
C GLU A 558 10.55 -13.46 -15.48
N MET A 559 9.25 -13.47 -15.80
CA MET A 559 8.59 -14.67 -16.32
C MET A 559 8.24 -14.49 -17.78
N LYS A 560 8.72 -15.42 -18.60
CA LYS A 560 8.50 -15.46 -20.05
C LYS A 560 8.09 -16.85 -20.48
N ILE A 561 7.13 -16.93 -21.38
CA ILE A 561 6.74 -18.18 -22.04
C ILE A 561 6.95 -18.06 -23.54
N SER A 562 7.23 -19.17 -24.21
CA SER A 562 7.31 -19.22 -25.67
C SER A 562 5.97 -18.80 -26.31
N ASN A 563 6.03 -18.10 -27.45
CA ASN A 563 4.84 -17.85 -28.26
C ASN A 563 4.32 -19.12 -28.95
N ASN A 564 5.22 -20.04 -29.32
CA ASN A 564 4.84 -21.40 -29.69
C ASN A 564 4.48 -22.18 -28.44
N ILE A 565 3.17 -22.38 -28.22
CA ILE A 565 2.64 -23.04 -27.03
C ILE A 565 2.63 -24.57 -27.16
N SER A 566 2.84 -25.11 -28.36
CA SER A 566 2.83 -26.56 -28.63
C SER A 566 3.88 -27.32 -27.84
N ASN A 567 4.97 -26.65 -27.47
CA ASN A 567 6.07 -27.23 -26.70
C ASN A 567 5.80 -27.23 -25.18
N LEU A 568 4.67 -26.67 -24.73
CA LEU A 568 4.26 -26.69 -23.33
C LEU A 568 3.58 -28.02 -22.99
N LYS A 569 3.76 -28.51 -21.76
CA LYS A 569 3.07 -29.71 -21.27
C LYS A 569 1.58 -29.44 -20.99
N GLN A 570 1.26 -28.21 -20.64
CA GLN A 570 -0.11 -27.75 -20.36
C GLN A 570 -0.22 -26.25 -20.65
N CYS A 571 -1.28 -25.85 -21.34
CA CYS A 571 -1.65 -24.46 -21.57
C CYS A 571 -3.18 -24.32 -21.56
N ILE A 572 -3.75 -23.93 -20.42
CA ILE A 572 -5.21 -23.77 -20.25
C ILE A 572 -5.52 -22.29 -20.11
N LEU A 573 -6.42 -21.77 -20.94
CA LEU A 573 -7.02 -20.45 -20.78
C LEU A 573 -8.19 -20.54 -19.81
N ILE A 574 -8.23 -19.66 -18.81
CA ILE A 574 -9.27 -19.62 -17.78
C ILE A 574 -9.99 -18.27 -17.87
N HIS A 575 -11.27 -18.31 -18.20
CA HIS A 575 -12.17 -17.16 -18.16
C HIS A 575 -12.82 -17.09 -16.78
N GLN A 576 -12.52 -16.02 -16.03
CA GLN A 576 -13.09 -15.79 -14.70
C GLN A 576 -14.17 -14.69 -14.75
N SER A 577 -15.24 -14.86 -13.98
CA SER A 577 -16.16 -13.76 -13.68
C SER A 577 -15.45 -12.64 -12.90
N PRO A 578 -16.01 -11.41 -12.82
CA PRO A 578 -15.38 -10.33 -12.06
C PRO A 578 -15.05 -10.68 -10.59
N THR A 579 -15.88 -11.51 -9.96
CA THR A 579 -15.70 -11.99 -8.57
C THR A 579 -14.83 -13.24 -8.47
N GLY A 580 -14.57 -13.94 -9.58
CA GLY A 580 -13.82 -15.20 -9.62
C GLY A 580 -14.63 -16.42 -9.18
N VAL A 581 -15.93 -16.26 -8.93
CA VAL A 581 -16.82 -17.35 -8.48
C VAL A 581 -17.11 -18.35 -9.61
N PHE A 582 -17.21 -17.86 -10.84
CA PHE A 582 -17.44 -18.70 -12.01
C PHE A 582 -16.21 -18.73 -12.91
N GLU A 583 -15.86 -19.92 -13.37
CA GLU A 583 -14.73 -20.14 -14.28
C GLU A 583 -15.12 -21.04 -15.44
N GLN A 584 -14.61 -20.72 -16.62
CA GLN A 584 -14.64 -21.59 -17.79
C GLN A 584 -13.19 -21.85 -18.24
N GLN A 585 -12.85 -23.12 -18.48
CA GLN A 585 -11.50 -23.52 -18.86
C GLN A 585 -11.48 -24.06 -20.28
N ILE A 586 -10.45 -23.68 -21.05
CA ILE A 586 -10.23 -24.12 -22.42
C ILE A 586 -8.79 -24.62 -22.53
N ASP A 587 -8.61 -25.91 -22.86
CA ASP A 587 -7.28 -26.49 -23.09
C ASP A 587 -6.79 -26.12 -24.50
N LEU A 588 -5.88 -25.15 -24.57
CA LEU A 588 -5.40 -24.58 -25.83
C LEU A 588 -4.59 -25.58 -26.67
N LEU A 589 -4.20 -26.72 -26.09
CA LEU A 589 -3.48 -27.79 -26.79
C LEU A 589 -4.44 -28.83 -27.39
N LYS A 590 -5.75 -28.77 -27.10
CA LYS A 590 -6.74 -29.76 -27.53
C LYS A 590 -7.90 -29.22 -28.38
N ILE A 591 -8.07 -27.90 -28.44
CA ILE A 591 -9.06 -27.26 -29.31
C ILE A 591 -8.71 -27.33 -30.80
#